data_AF-A0A927F6Q0-F1
#
_entry.id   AF-A0A927F6Q0-F1
#
_cell.length_a   1.000
_cell.length_b   1.000
_cell.length_c   1.000
_cell.angle_alpha   90.00
_cell.angle_beta   90.00
_cell.angle_gamma   90.00
#
_symmetry.space_group_name_H-M   'P 1'
#
loop_
_entity.id
_entity.type
_entity.pdbx_description
1 polymer ?
#
loop_
_entity_poly.entity_id
_entity_poly.type
_entity_poly.pdbx_seq_one_letter_code
_entity_poly.pdbx_strand_id
1 'polypeptide(L)'
;MSQIEISPTLRAAVAEKCGAVQSQKIVWERAVAEALAAGASEGTLLQLLSAFKNARTLDACARGTSREDGGLDGFLQRLRALVDESSFDLASWLAAFECVQSHLAANGRVSSASSVVGYVQCSAEFGGSSENRQSLPEIIEAMLEDYGFEGQEGCGIGPAG
;
A
#
# COMPACT_ATOMS: atom_id res chain seq x y z
N MET A 1 10.12 19.05 17.51
CA MET A 1 9.67 17.80 16.85
C MET A 1 10.03 16.66 17.79
N SER A 2 9.04 16.09 18.48
CA SER A 2 9.28 14.94 19.36
C SER A 2 9.73 13.77 18.50
N GLN A 3 10.89 13.17 18.81
CA GLN A 3 11.29 11.93 18.17
C GLN A 3 10.31 10.85 18.61
N ILE A 4 9.56 10.30 17.66
CA ILE A 4 8.66 9.18 17.95
C ILE A 4 9.53 7.95 18.14
N GLU A 5 9.38 7.33 19.31
CA GLU A 5 10.16 6.15 19.67
C GLU A 5 9.50 4.91 19.07
N ILE A 6 10.21 4.26 18.12
CA ILE A 6 9.78 2.98 17.57
C ILE A 6 9.98 1.89 18.63
N SER A 7 8.90 1.17 18.95
CA SER A 7 8.92 0.09 19.94
C SER A 7 9.89 -1.04 19.58
N PRO A 8 10.37 -1.82 20.57
CA PRO A 8 11.25 -2.96 20.32
C PRO A 8 10.64 -3.99 19.35
N THR A 9 9.32 -4.20 19.42
CA THR A 9 8.58 -5.12 18.54
C THR A 9 8.68 -4.70 17.09
N LEU A 10 8.41 -3.42 16.79
CA LEU A 10 8.48 -2.89 15.43
C LEU A 10 9.91 -2.90 14.89
N ARG A 11 10.91 -2.59 15.72
CA ARG A 11 12.33 -2.69 15.33
C ARG A 11 12.72 -4.12 14.99
N ALA A 12 12.27 -5.10 15.78
CA ALA A 12 12.52 -6.52 15.51
C ALA A 12 11.89 -6.94 14.18
N ALA A 13 10.65 -6.56 13.91
CA ALA A 13 9.97 -6.84 12.64
C ALA A 13 10.67 -6.20 11.43
N VAL A 14 11.14 -4.95 11.56
CA VAL A 14 11.93 -4.29 10.51
C VAL A 14 13.27 -5.01 10.30
N ALA A 15 13.95 -5.41 11.39
CA ALA A 15 15.22 -6.12 11.31
C ALA A 15 15.06 -7.49 10.64
N GLU A 16 13.99 -8.22 10.95
CA GLU A 16 13.64 -9.49 10.30
C GLU A 16 13.40 -9.28 8.80
N LYS A 17 12.59 -8.29 8.41
CA LYS A 17 12.33 -7.98 7.00
C LYS A 17 13.59 -7.64 6.21
N CYS A 18 14.47 -6.80 6.77
CA CYS A 18 15.61 -6.25 6.04
C CYS A 18 16.86 -7.16 6.09
N GLY A 19 16.86 -8.17 6.96
CA GLY A 19 18.03 -9.02 7.21
C GLY A 19 19.25 -8.21 7.65
N ALA A 20 20.37 -8.34 6.91
CA ALA A 20 21.62 -7.65 7.22
C ALA A 20 21.75 -6.26 6.56
N VAL A 21 20.80 -5.84 5.72
CA VAL A 21 20.95 -4.62 4.89
C VAL A 21 20.61 -3.37 5.69
N GLN A 22 21.63 -2.69 6.21
CA GLN A 22 21.45 -1.53 7.09
C GLN A 22 20.73 -0.35 6.43
N SER A 23 20.98 -0.09 5.15
CA SER A 23 20.30 0.98 4.41
C SER A 23 18.79 0.74 4.32
N GLN A 24 18.36 -0.51 4.12
CA GLN A 24 16.93 -0.85 4.12
C GLN A 24 16.31 -0.68 5.50
N LYS A 25 17.01 -1.08 6.58
CA LYS A 25 16.53 -0.88 7.96
C LYS A 25 16.22 0.59 8.23
N ILE A 26 17.14 1.50 7.87
CA ILE A 26 16.96 2.95 8.08
C ILE A 26 15.71 3.46 7.32
N VAL A 27 15.51 3.03 6.08
CA VAL A 27 14.36 3.47 5.27
C VAL A 27 13.05 2.93 5.86
N TRP A 28 13.02 1.67 6.28
CA TRP A 28 11.83 1.07 6.91
C TRP A 28 11.52 1.68 8.28
N GLU A 29 12.53 1.87 9.14
CA GLU A 29 12.36 2.53 10.44
C GLU A 29 11.81 3.95 10.27
N ARG A 30 12.30 4.69 9.28
CA ARG A 30 11.77 6.02 8.95
C ARG A 30 10.30 5.94 8.53
N ALA A 31 9.93 5.04 7.62
CA ALA A 31 8.54 4.88 7.19
C ALA A 31 7.61 4.49 8.36
N VAL A 32 8.07 3.61 9.24
CA VAL A 32 7.35 3.22 10.47
C VAL A 32 7.19 4.42 11.41
N ALA A 33 8.23 5.21 11.65
CA ALA A 33 8.17 6.39 12.50
C ALA A 33 7.20 7.45 11.94
N GLU A 34 7.22 7.66 10.62
CA GLU A 34 6.29 8.59 9.95
C GLU A 34 4.84 8.10 10.05
N ALA A 35 4.59 6.79 9.92
CA ALA A 35 3.27 6.22 10.09
C ALA A 35 2.76 6.27 11.55
N LEU A 36 3.64 6.03 12.54
CA LEU A 36 3.33 6.25 13.95
C LEU A 36 3.00 7.73 14.23
N ALA A 37 3.71 8.66 13.59
CA ALA A 37 3.42 10.10 13.70
C ALA A 37 2.06 10.47 13.14
N ALA A 38 1.61 9.75 12.12
CA ALA A 38 0.28 9.87 11.54
C ALA A 38 -0.81 9.16 12.37
N GLY A 39 -0.47 8.58 13.52
CA GLY A 39 -1.41 7.95 14.45
C GLY A 39 -1.70 6.47 14.18
N ALA A 40 -0.91 5.80 13.34
CA ALA A 40 -1.08 4.36 13.11
C ALA A 40 -0.77 3.54 14.37
N SER A 41 -1.61 2.53 14.65
CA SER A 41 -1.36 1.58 15.72
C SER A 41 -0.20 0.62 15.40
N GLU A 42 0.47 0.12 16.44
CA GLU A 42 1.53 -0.89 16.30
C GLU A 42 1.02 -2.16 15.58
N GLY A 43 -0.21 -2.60 15.87
CA GLY A 43 -0.80 -3.78 15.24
C GLY A 43 -0.97 -3.63 13.73
N THR A 44 -1.47 -2.48 13.28
CA THR A 44 -1.56 -2.16 11.85
C THR A 44 -0.20 -2.12 11.18
N LEU A 45 0.80 -1.52 11.84
CA LEU A 45 2.16 -1.45 11.28
C LEU A 45 2.81 -2.82 11.14
N LEU A 46 2.64 -3.71 12.12
CA LEU A 46 3.14 -5.09 12.02
C LEU A 46 2.51 -5.83 10.84
N GLN A 47 1.22 -5.62 10.59
CA GLN A 47 0.51 -6.24 9.47
C GLN A 47 0.95 -5.66 8.11
N LEU A 48 1.13 -4.34 8.01
CA LEU A 48 1.61 -3.72 6.78
C LEU A 48 3.09 -4.04 6.52
N LEU A 49 3.89 -4.17 7.59
CA LEU A 49 5.26 -4.67 7.49
C LEU A 49 5.27 -6.10 6.95
N SER A 50 4.43 -7.02 7.43
CA SER A 50 4.46 -8.38 6.88
C SER A 50 4.03 -8.43 5.41
N ALA A 51 3.11 -7.56 4.99
CA ALA A 51 2.56 -7.56 3.63
C ALA A 51 3.42 -6.81 2.59
N PHE A 52 3.87 -5.60 2.89
CA PHE A 52 4.55 -4.75 1.89
C PHE A 52 6.02 -5.14 1.70
N LYS A 53 6.44 -5.18 0.44
CA LYS A 53 7.82 -5.42 0.02
C LYS A 53 8.66 -4.14 0.07
N ASN A 54 8.03 -2.96 -0.10
CA ASN A 54 8.70 -1.67 -0.18
C ASN A 54 8.24 -0.69 0.91
N ALA A 55 9.20 -0.09 1.60
CA ALA A 55 8.96 0.95 2.60
C ALA A 55 8.24 2.19 2.03
N ARG A 56 8.46 2.48 0.74
CA ARG A 56 7.78 3.58 0.04
C ARG A 56 6.27 3.38 -0.04
N THR A 57 5.81 2.14 -0.15
CA THR A 57 4.37 1.81 -0.16
C THR A 57 3.74 2.17 1.18
N LEU A 58 4.41 1.82 2.30
CA LEU A 58 3.98 2.20 3.64
C LEU A 58 3.93 3.72 3.82
N ASP A 59 4.96 4.44 3.39
CA ASP A 59 5.02 5.90 3.45
C ASP A 59 3.89 6.55 2.63
N ALA A 60 3.66 6.07 1.40
CA ALA A 60 2.60 6.56 0.54
C ALA A 60 1.20 6.31 1.15
N CYS A 61 0.98 5.13 1.75
CA CYS A 61 -0.24 4.83 2.50
C CYS A 61 -0.41 5.81 3.67
N ALA A 62 0.58 5.91 4.56
CA ALA A 62 0.49 6.75 5.75
C ALA A 62 0.23 8.23 5.40
N ARG A 63 0.87 8.75 4.35
CA ARG A 63 0.63 10.11 3.85
C ARG A 63 -0.76 10.26 3.24
N GLY A 64 -1.16 9.32 2.39
CA GLY A 64 -2.45 9.33 1.72
C GLY A 64 -3.63 9.29 2.69
N THR A 65 -3.49 8.53 3.77
CA THR A 65 -4.54 8.34 4.78
C THR A 65 -4.47 9.35 5.92
N SER A 66 -3.40 10.16 6.02
CA SER A 66 -3.21 11.12 7.12
C SER A 66 -4.34 12.15 7.29
N ARG A 67 -5.12 12.39 6.22
CA ARG A 67 -6.27 13.32 6.20
C ARG A 67 -7.62 12.61 6.32
N GLU A 68 -7.62 11.29 6.29
CA GLU A 68 -8.84 10.48 6.38
C GLU A 68 -9.18 10.18 7.84
N ASP A 69 -10.46 10.03 8.14
CA ASP A 69 -10.90 9.64 9.48
C ASP A 69 -10.39 8.24 9.82
N GLY A 70 -9.80 8.12 11.03
CA GLY A 70 -9.10 6.92 11.50
C GLY A 70 -7.70 6.68 10.93
N GLY A 71 -7.18 7.54 10.05
CA GLY A 71 -5.83 7.42 9.50
C GLY A 71 -5.55 6.07 8.84
N LEU A 72 -4.35 5.53 9.07
CA LEU A 72 -3.92 4.25 8.50
C LEU A 72 -4.70 3.05 9.09
N ASP A 73 -5.10 3.12 10.36
CA ASP A 73 -5.92 2.09 11.00
C ASP A 73 -7.32 2.02 10.36
N GLY A 74 -7.95 3.19 10.16
CA GLY A 74 -9.23 3.30 9.48
C GLY A 74 -9.17 2.82 8.03
N PHE A 75 -8.09 3.14 7.32
CA PHE A 75 -7.84 2.61 5.97
C PHE A 75 -7.79 1.07 5.96
N LEU A 76 -7.02 0.46 6.87
CA LEU A 76 -6.90 -1.00 6.92
C LEU A 76 -8.22 -1.68 7.31
N GLN A 77 -9.03 -1.06 8.18
CA GLN A 77 -10.37 -1.53 8.50
C GLN A 77 -11.30 -1.48 7.27
N ARG A 78 -11.29 -0.38 6.51
CA ARG A 78 -12.07 -0.27 5.26
C ARG A 78 -11.62 -1.30 4.23
N LEU A 79 -10.31 -1.51 4.08
CA LEU A 79 -9.76 -2.51 3.18
C LEU A 79 -10.22 -3.93 3.55
N ARG A 80 -10.26 -4.26 4.86
CA ARG A 80 -10.76 -5.56 5.34
C ARG A 80 -12.23 -5.78 5.00
N ALA A 81 -13.07 -4.75 5.08
CA ALA A 81 -14.47 -4.87 4.69
C ALA A 81 -14.61 -5.26 3.20
N LEU A 82 -13.79 -4.69 2.32
CA LEU A 82 -13.77 -5.05 0.90
C LEU A 82 -13.22 -6.46 0.66
N VAL A 83 -12.21 -6.86 1.43
CA VAL A 83 -11.63 -8.22 1.37
C VAL A 83 -12.68 -9.27 1.73
N ASP A 84 -13.47 -9.03 2.78
CA ASP A 84 -14.51 -9.95 3.27
C ASP A 84 -15.61 -10.19 2.23
N GLU A 85 -15.84 -9.24 1.32
CA GLU A 85 -16.79 -9.35 0.21
C GLU A 85 -16.17 -9.98 -1.06
N SER A 86 -14.85 -10.26 -1.04
CA SER A 86 -14.10 -10.74 -2.20
C SER A 86 -13.68 -12.22 -2.07
N SER A 87 -13.25 -12.82 -3.18
CA SER A 87 -12.67 -14.16 -3.19
C SER A 87 -11.18 -14.22 -2.82
N PHE A 88 -10.56 -13.07 -2.53
CA PHE A 88 -9.13 -12.94 -2.28
C PHE A 88 -8.87 -12.55 -0.83
N ASP A 89 -7.76 -13.02 -0.26
CA ASP A 89 -7.38 -12.67 1.10
C ASP A 89 -6.73 -11.27 1.20
N LEU A 90 -6.64 -10.75 2.42
CA LEU A 90 -6.06 -9.42 2.68
C LEU A 90 -4.59 -9.32 2.21
N ALA A 91 -3.83 -10.43 2.27
CA ALA A 91 -2.45 -10.44 1.80
C ALA A 91 -2.38 -10.20 0.28
N SER A 92 -3.27 -10.85 -0.48
CA SER A 92 -3.39 -10.66 -1.93
C SER A 92 -3.82 -9.25 -2.28
N TRP A 93 -4.75 -8.65 -1.52
CA TRP A 93 -5.17 -7.26 -1.69
C TRP A 93 -4.05 -6.25 -1.41
N LEU A 94 -3.28 -6.44 -0.33
CA LEU A 94 -2.15 -5.57 -0.01
C LEU A 94 -1.02 -5.70 -1.04
N ALA A 95 -0.76 -6.91 -1.54
CA ALA A 95 0.20 -7.15 -2.62
C ALA A 95 -0.24 -6.51 -3.94
N ALA A 96 -1.53 -6.63 -4.28
CA ALA A 96 -2.14 -5.98 -5.44
C ALA A 96 -2.05 -4.46 -5.35
N PHE A 97 -2.40 -3.89 -4.19
CA PHE A 97 -2.25 -2.46 -3.90
C PHE A 97 -0.80 -2.00 -4.11
N GLU A 98 0.17 -2.74 -3.59
CA GLU A 98 1.59 -2.45 -3.79
C GLU A 98 2.02 -2.53 -5.26
N CYS A 99 1.47 -3.48 -6.03
CA CYS A 99 1.73 -3.60 -7.46
C CYS A 99 1.31 -2.33 -8.22
N VAL A 100 0.08 -1.86 -7.99
CA VAL A 100 -0.42 -0.60 -8.59
C VAL A 100 0.45 0.59 -8.19
N GLN A 101 0.77 0.74 -6.90
CA GLN A 101 1.62 1.83 -6.43
C GLN A 101 3.02 1.81 -7.04
N SER A 102 3.60 0.62 -7.20
CA SER A 102 4.90 0.43 -7.83
C SER A 102 4.85 0.79 -9.31
N HIS A 103 3.79 0.39 -10.02
CA HIS A 103 3.55 0.76 -11.41
C HIS A 103 3.41 2.28 -11.57
N LEU A 104 2.63 2.94 -10.72
CA LEU A 104 2.48 4.40 -10.75
C LEU A 104 3.82 5.10 -10.50
N ALA A 105 4.56 4.68 -9.49
CA ALA A 105 5.87 5.24 -9.16
C ALA A 105 6.89 5.07 -10.31
N ALA A 106 6.90 3.90 -10.97
CA ALA A 106 7.77 3.64 -12.12
C ALA A 106 7.47 4.56 -13.32
N ASN A 107 6.21 5.00 -13.45
CA ASN A 107 5.75 5.91 -14.50
C ASN A 107 5.72 7.39 -14.05
N GLY A 108 6.29 7.72 -12.89
CA GLY A 108 6.31 9.10 -12.37
C GLY A 108 4.92 9.64 -11.98
N ARG A 109 3.96 8.75 -11.76
CA ARG A 109 2.59 9.06 -11.36
C ARG A 109 2.39 8.85 -9.87
N VAL A 110 1.43 9.57 -9.31
CA VAL A 110 0.97 9.42 -7.93
C VAL A 110 -0.55 9.39 -7.94
N SER A 111 -1.15 8.61 -7.05
CA SER A 111 -2.59 8.52 -6.84
C SER A 111 -2.92 8.47 -5.36
N SER A 112 -4.14 8.84 -4.99
CA SER A 112 -4.63 8.62 -3.63
C SER A 112 -4.76 7.12 -3.34
N ALA A 113 -4.59 6.74 -2.07
CA ALA A 113 -4.74 5.36 -1.64
C ALA A 113 -6.16 4.84 -1.94
N SER A 114 -7.17 5.69 -1.76
CA SER A 114 -8.57 5.39 -2.06
C SER A 114 -8.80 5.08 -3.54
N SER A 115 -8.22 5.85 -4.48
CA SER A 115 -8.32 5.53 -5.92
C SER A 115 -7.62 4.20 -6.28
N VAL A 116 -6.48 3.90 -5.65
CA VAL A 116 -5.80 2.61 -5.86
C VAL A 116 -6.65 1.45 -5.34
N VAL A 117 -7.25 1.58 -4.15
CA VAL A 117 -8.15 0.56 -3.60
C VAL A 117 -9.36 0.35 -4.52
N GLY A 118 -9.96 1.43 -5.04
CA GLY A 118 -11.07 1.33 -6.00
C GLY A 118 -10.67 0.57 -7.26
N TYR A 119 -9.48 0.83 -7.81
CA TYR A 119 -8.96 0.07 -8.96
C TYR A 119 -8.75 -1.41 -8.63
N VAL A 120 -8.19 -1.71 -7.46
CA VAL A 120 -8.01 -3.10 -7.01
C VAL A 120 -9.34 -3.82 -6.84
N GLN A 121 -10.34 -3.16 -6.27
CA GLN A 121 -11.69 -3.69 -6.14
C GLN A 121 -12.30 -4.03 -7.50
N CYS A 122 -12.32 -3.09 -8.44
CA CYS A 122 -12.86 -3.33 -9.78
C CYS A 122 -12.14 -4.49 -10.49
N SER A 123 -10.82 -4.58 -10.33
CA SER A 123 -10.03 -5.67 -10.90
C SER A 123 -10.34 -7.01 -10.24
N ALA A 124 -10.56 -7.03 -8.93
CA ALA A 124 -10.96 -8.22 -8.19
C ALA A 124 -12.34 -8.73 -8.61
N GLU A 125 -13.30 -7.83 -8.83
CA GLU A 125 -14.65 -8.17 -9.32
C GLU A 125 -14.60 -8.73 -10.75
N PHE A 126 -13.77 -8.15 -11.62
CA PHE A 126 -13.56 -8.64 -12.98
C PHE A 126 -12.91 -10.04 -13.00
N GLY A 127 -11.81 -10.20 -12.27
CA GLY A 127 -11.06 -11.46 -12.22
C GLY A 127 -11.75 -12.59 -11.46
N GLY A 128 -12.52 -12.27 -10.41
CA GLY A 128 -13.29 -13.24 -9.63
C GLY A 128 -14.42 -13.92 -10.40
N SER A 129 -14.81 -13.35 -11.55
CA SER A 129 -15.79 -13.94 -12.47
C SER A 129 -15.17 -14.90 -13.48
N SER A 130 -13.83 -14.99 -13.55
CA SER A 130 -13.12 -15.83 -14.51
C SER A 130 -12.75 -17.19 -13.88
N GLU A 131 -12.91 -18.29 -14.62
CA GLU A 131 -12.57 -19.65 -14.14
C GLU A 131 -11.05 -19.89 -13.96
N ASN A 132 -10.22 -18.89 -14.20
CA ASN A 132 -8.76 -18.99 -14.08
C ASN A 132 -8.31 -18.69 -12.64
N ARG A 133 -7.49 -19.59 -12.09
CA ARG A 133 -6.85 -19.47 -10.76
C ARG A 133 -5.72 -18.43 -10.74
N GLN A 134 -5.96 -17.22 -11.24
CA GLN A 134 -4.99 -16.14 -11.16
C GLN A 134 -5.07 -15.49 -9.78
N SER A 135 -3.91 -15.18 -9.21
CA SER A 135 -3.83 -14.38 -8.00
C SER A 135 -4.23 -12.93 -8.30
N LEU A 136 -4.73 -12.20 -7.30
CA LEU A 136 -5.13 -10.80 -7.48
C LEU A 136 -4.00 -9.91 -8.03
N PRO A 137 -2.72 -10.05 -7.60
CA PRO A 137 -1.62 -9.31 -8.22
C PRO A 137 -1.44 -9.59 -9.72
N GLU A 138 -1.60 -10.85 -10.16
CA GLU A 138 -1.49 -11.20 -11.59
C GLU A 138 -2.64 -10.61 -12.41
N ILE A 139 -3.85 -10.58 -11.85
CA ILE A 139 -5.01 -9.90 -12.47
C ILE A 139 -4.70 -8.40 -12.62
N ILE A 140 -4.15 -7.77 -11.58
CA ILE A 140 -3.79 -6.35 -11.60
C ILE A 140 -2.72 -6.06 -12.65
N GLU A 141 -1.69 -6.89 -12.74
CA GLU A 141 -0.64 -6.72 -13.76
C GLU A 141 -1.23 -6.76 -15.18
N ALA A 142 -2.09 -7.73 -15.47
CA ALA A 142 -2.81 -7.82 -16.74
C ALA A 142 -3.70 -6.59 -16.99
N MET A 143 -4.48 -6.17 -15.98
CA MET A 143 -5.36 -5.00 -16.11
C MET A 143 -4.56 -3.69 -16.34
N LEU A 144 -3.40 -3.54 -15.71
CA LEU A 144 -2.51 -2.40 -15.91
C LEU A 144 -1.85 -2.42 -17.30
N GLU A 145 -1.54 -3.60 -17.83
CA GLU A 145 -1.00 -3.74 -19.19
C GLU A 145 -2.05 -3.43 -20.26
N ASP A 146 -3.27 -3.96 -20.10
CA ASP A 146 -4.32 -3.85 -21.11
C ASP A 146 -5.05 -2.50 -21.07
N TYR A 147 -5.27 -1.95 -19.87
CA TYR A 147 -6.11 -0.77 -19.66
C TYR A 147 -5.39 0.39 -18.96
N GLY A 148 -4.24 0.13 -18.33
CA GLY A 148 -3.56 1.14 -17.52
C GLY A 148 -4.31 1.50 -16.25
N PHE A 149 -3.98 2.66 -15.68
CA PHE A 149 -4.60 3.21 -14.47
C PHE A 149 -5.22 4.58 -14.74
N GLU A 150 -6.52 4.72 -14.48
CA GLU A 150 -7.30 5.95 -14.74
C GLU A 150 -7.63 6.77 -13.47
N GLY A 151 -6.85 6.64 -12.38
CA GLY A 151 -6.94 7.51 -11.22
C GLY A 151 -5.94 8.67 -11.30
N GLN A 152 -6.40 9.87 -11.67
CA GLN A 152 -5.58 11.08 -11.53
C GLN A 152 -6.30 12.05 -10.60
N GLU A 153 -5.84 12.13 -9.34
CA GLU A 153 -6.16 13.27 -8.47
C GLU A 153 -4.91 14.16 -8.36
N GLY A 154 -4.85 15.21 -9.18
CA GLY A 154 -4.03 16.41 -8.93
C GLY A 154 -2.78 16.65 -9.79
N CYS A 155 -2.92 17.60 -10.73
CA CYS A 155 -1.92 18.42 -11.43
C CYS A 155 -0.66 17.73 -12.00
N GLY A 156 -0.83 17.14 -13.18
CA GLY A 156 0.22 17.23 -14.18
C GLY A 156 0.38 18.69 -14.62
N ILE A 157 1.39 19.40 -14.10
CA ILE A 157 2.03 20.43 -14.92
C ILE A 157 2.74 19.64 -16.02
N GLY A 158 2.08 19.52 -17.18
CA GLY A 158 2.71 18.97 -18.38
C GLY A 158 3.97 19.77 -18.72
N PRO A 159 4.97 19.17 -19.37
CA PRO A 159 6.06 19.94 -19.92
C PRO A 159 5.45 20.91 -20.94
N ALA A 160 5.67 22.21 -20.73
CA ALA A 160 5.44 23.20 -21.77
C ALA A 160 6.30 22.82 -22.98
N GLY A 161 5.65 22.38 -24.05
CA GLY A 161 6.24 22.09 -25.36
C GLY A 161 5.35 22.66 -26.44
#